data_AF-A0A9R0KCI6-F1
#
_entry.id   AF-A0A9R0KCI6-F1
#
_cell.length_a   1.000
_cell.length_b   1.000
_cell.length_c   1.000
_cell.angle_alpha   90.00
_cell.angle_beta   90.00
_cell.angle_gamma   90.00
#
_symmetry.space_group_name_H-M   'P 1'
#
loop_
_entity.id
_entity.type
_entity.pdbx_description
1 polymer ?
#
loop_
_entity_poly.entity_id
_entity_poly.type
_entity_poly.pdbx_seq_one_letter_code
_entity_poly.pdbx_strand_id
1 'polypeptide(L)'
;MVIFEAARAITELSGVTSRELTPAITVLQLFLSSSKPVLRFAAVRTLNKVAMMHPMAVTNCNIDMESLISDQNRSIATLAITTLLKTGNESSVDRLMKQITNFMSDIADEFKIVVVEAIRSLCLKFPLKFRSLMNFLSNILREEGGFDYKKAIVDSIVILIRDIPDAKESGLLHLCEFIEDCEFTYLSTQILHFLGVEGPKTSDPSKYIRYIYNRVILENATVRASAVSTLAKFGAMVDSLKPRIFILLRRCLFDSDDEVRDRATLYLNTLGGDGAVVETDEDSKEFLFGSLDVPLSNLETSLKNYEPSEEPFDINSVPKEVKSQPLAEKKATNKKHPGLDTPLAAPSTGVDAYEKLLSSISEFSSFGKLFKSSAPFELTEPETEYAVNVVKHVYDGHIVFQYNCTNTIPEQLLEDVTVMVDASEAEEFSEIASKPLRSLPYDTPGQTFVAFQKPEGVPAVGKFSNNLRFIVKEVDPSTGEVVEEDGMEEDYQLEDVDVVAADYMLRVGVSNFRNAWESIGADFEKVDEYGLGPRESLTEAVNAVISLLGMQPCEGTEVVPNNSRSHTCLLSGVFIGGLKVLVRLQFGLDSSREVAMKLAVRSEDEAVSDTIHEIVASG
;
A
#
# COMPACT_ATOMS: atom_id res chain seq x y z
N MET A 1 3.77 -36.99 5.31
CA MET A 1 3.40 -35.93 6.28
C MET A 1 4.10 -36.11 7.62
N VAL A 2 4.06 -37.29 8.27
CA VAL A 2 4.72 -37.50 9.57
C VAL A 2 6.21 -37.13 9.58
N ILE A 3 6.96 -37.54 8.55
CA ILE A 3 8.39 -37.21 8.42
C ILE A 3 8.64 -35.69 8.29
N PHE A 4 7.76 -34.98 7.58
CA PHE A 4 7.85 -33.53 7.44
C PHE A 4 7.53 -32.81 8.76
N GLU A 5 6.43 -33.19 9.41
CA GLU A 5 6.05 -32.58 10.70
C GLU A 5 7.09 -32.86 11.79
N ALA A 6 7.72 -34.03 11.78
CA ALA A 6 8.84 -34.32 12.66
C ALA A 6 10.05 -33.41 12.39
N ALA A 7 10.42 -33.22 11.11
CA ALA A 7 11.51 -32.31 10.74
C ALA A 7 11.18 -30.85 11.12
N ARG A 8 9.95 -30.40 10.87
CA ARG A 8 9.48 -29.06 11.23
C ARG A 8 9.47 -28.84 12.76
N ALA A 9 8.98 -29.79 13.52
CA ALA A 9 8.98 -29.71 14.98
C ALA A 9 10.41 -29.57 15.53
N ILE A 10 11.37 -30.32 15.00
CA ILE A 10 12.79 -30.20 15.38
C ILE A 10 13.33 -28.79 15.11
N THR A 11 12.96 -28.17 13.98
CA THR A 11 13.41 -26.81 13.65
C THR A 11 12.78 -25.70 14.50
N GLU A 12 11.69 -26.00 15.22
CA GLU A 12 10.97 -25.05 16.07
C GLU A 12 11.33 -25.17 17.56
N LEU A 13 12.18 -26.14 17.93
CA LEU A 13 12.66 -26.31 19.31
C LEU A 13 13.65 -25.18 19.70
N SER A 14 13.46 -24.63 20.89
CA SER A 14 14.34 -23.59 21.45
C SER A 14 15.69 -24.17 21.87
N GLY A 15 16.79 -23.55 21.44
CA GLY A 15 18.16 -23.92 21.86
C GLY A 15 18.76 -25.13 21.14
N VAL A 16 18.22 -25.52 19.99
CA VAL A 16 18.75 -26.63 19.18
C VAL A 16 20.16 -26.33 18.66
N THR A 17 21.04 -27.32 18.76
CA THR A 17 22.39 -27.24 18.20
C THR A 17 22.41 -27.56 16.70
N SER A 18 23.40 -27.04 15.97
CA SER A 18 23.54 -27.33 14.52
C SER A 18 23.58 -28.83 14.21
N ARG A 19 24.12 -29.65 15.12
CA ARG A 19 24.22 -31.12 14.95
C ARG A 19 22.87 -31.82 15.06
N GLU A 20 22.01 -31.35 15.94
CA GLU A 20 20.64 -31.86 16.12
C GLU A 20 19.71 -31.41 14.99
N LEU A 21 20.04 -30.28 14.35
CA LEU A 21 19.28 -29.71 13.25
C LEU A 21 19.60 -30.39 11.90
N THR A 22 20.80 -30.97 11.74
CA THR A 22 21.25 -31.64 10.50
C THR A 22 20.26 -32.69 9.96
N PRO A 23 19.73 -33.66 10.75
CA PRO A 23 18.82 -34.66 10.23
C PRO A 23 17.51 -34.06 9.68
N ALA A 24 16.99 -33.03 10.34
CA ALA A 24 15.80 -32.31 9.88
C ALA A 24 16.08 -31.57 8.56
N ILE A 25 17.23 -30.91 8.44
CA ILE A 25 17.64 -30.26 7.18
C ILE A 25 17.80 -31.27 6.05
N THR A 26 18.44 -32.42 6.27
CA THR A 26 18.59 -33.44 5.22
C THR A 26 17.24 -33.92 4.69
N VAL A 27 16.25 -34.07 5.58
CA VAL A 27 14.87 -34.43 5.20
C VAL A 27 14.20 -33.31 4.40
N LEU A 28 14.35 -32.06 4.84
CA LEU A 28 13.80 -30.90 4.12
C LEU A 28 14.46 -30.74 2.75
N GLN A 29 15.77 -30.97 2.64
CA GLN A 29 16.51 -30.96 1.38
C GLN A 29 15.95 -31.97 0.38
N LEU A 30 15.68 -33.21 0.82
CA LEU A 30 15.04 -34.24 -0.01
C LEU A 30 13.67 -33.80 -0.55
N PHE A 31 12.93 -32.99 0.21
CA PHE A 31 11.63 -32.49 -0.22
C PHE A 31 11.71 -31.34 -1.22
N LEU A 32 12.84 -30.63 -1.35
CA LEU A 32 13.04 -29.61 -2.39
C LEU A 32 12.98 -30.22 -3.80
N SER A 33 13.46 -31.45 -3.96
CA SER A 33 13.45 -32.18 -5.24
C SER A 33 12.19 -33.04 -5.44
N SER A 34 11.16 -32.85 -4.60
CA SER A 34 9.92 -33.62 -4.71
C SER A 34 9.12 -33.22 -5.95
N SER A 35 8.52 -34.21 -6.63
CA SER A 35 7.55 -33.94 -7.71
C SER A 35 6.24 -33.29 -7.21
N LYS A 36 6.02 -33.21 -5.89
CA LYS A 36 4.82 -32.63 -5.28
C LYS A 36 5.07 -31.16 -4.87
N PRO A 37 4.42 -30.16 -5.52
CA PRO A 37 4.61 -28.75 -5.19
C PRO A 37 4.41 -28.40 -3.71
N VAL A 38 3.40 -29.00 -3.06
CA VAL A 38 3.11 -28.78 -1.63
C VAL A 38 4.30 -29.16 -0.74
N LEU A 39 5.03 -30.24 -1.05
CA LEU A 39 6.19 -30.65 -0.27
C LEU A 39 7.37 -29.71 -0.49
N ARG A 40 7.59 -29.26 -1.74
CA ARG A 40 8.61 -28.26 -2.07
C ARG A 40 8.34 -26.93 -1.36
N PHE A 41 7.11 -26.44 -1.41
CA PHE A 41 6.67 -25.24 -0.72
C PHE A 41 6.86 -25.34 0.79
N ALA A 42 6.38 -26.43 1.41
CA ALA A 42 6.50 -26.62 2.85
C ALA A 42 7.96 -26.73 3.28
N ALA A 43 8.81 -27.38 2.47
CA ALA A 43 10.23 -27.51 2.71
C ALA A 43 10.96 -26.16 2.62
N VAL A 44 10.79 -25.42 1.52
CA VAL A 44 11.46 -24.13 1.32
C VAL A 44 10.99 -23.09 2.33
N ARG A 45 9.70 -23.07 2.70
CA ARG A 45 9.17 -22.19 3.77
C ARG A 45 9.81 -22.49 5.12
N THR A 46 9.96 -23.76 5.47
CA THR A 46 10.59 -24.17 6.73
C THR A 46 12.08 -23.82 6.72
N LEU A 47 12.79 -24.08 5.61
CA LEU A 47 14.19 -23.71 5.45
C LEU A 47 14.40 -22.19 5.49
N ASN A 48 13.48 -21.39 4.94
CA ASN A 48 13.55 -19.92 5.04
C ASN A 48 13.51 -19.44 6.50
N LYS A 49 12.61 -20.04 7.31
CA LYS A 49 12.50 -19.75 8.75
C LYS A 49 13.76 -20.17 9.49
N VAL A 50 14.31 -21.36 9.19
CA VAL A 50 15.58 -21.83 9.77
C VAL A 50 16.73 -20.92 9.38
N ALA A 51 16.79 -20.45 8.13
CA ALA A 51 17.85 -19.57 7.64
C ALA A 51 17.91 -18.22 8.37
N MET A 52 16.83 -17.78 9.04
CA MET A 52 16.86 -16.58 9.89
C MET A 52 17.66 -16.80 11.18
N MET A 53 17.70 -18.03 11.71
CA MET A 53 18.36 -18.34 12.99
C MET A 53 19.69 -19.08 12.82
N HIS A 54 19.76 -19.99 11.83
CA HIS A 54 20.92 -20.86 11.57
C HIS A 54 21.28 -20.89 10.07
N PRO A 55 21.74 -19.78 9.46
CA PRO A 55 22.03 -19.71 8.02
C PRO A 55 23.00 -20.78 7.53
N MET A 56 24.06 -21.07 8.31
CA MET A 56 25.10 -22.05 7.96
C MET A 56 24.62 -23.50 7.94
N ALA A 57 23.52 -23.81 8.61
CA ALA A 57 22.96 -25.16 8.57
C ALA A 57 22.27 -25.43 7.23
N VAL A 58 21.73 -24.37 6.59
CA VAL A 58 20.92 -24.44 5.37
C VAL A 58 21.75 -24.34 4.08
N THR A 59 23.01 -23.91 4.13
CA THR A 59 23.86 -23.70 2.94
C THR A 59 23.98 -24.90 2.02
N ASN A 60 23.91 -26.12 2.59
CA ASN A 60 23.98 -27.36 1.81
C ASN A 60 22.77 -27.56 0.87
N CYS A 61 21.66 -26.88 1.14
CA CYS A 61 20.45 -26.89 0.31
C CYS A 61 20.48 -25.85 -0.81
N ASN A 62 21.50 -24.98 -0.89
CA ASN A 62 21.50 -23.85 -1.85
C ASN A 62 21.41 -24.32 -3.30
N ILE A 63 22.11 -25.39 -3.68
CA ILE A 63 22.08 -25.91 -5.05
C ILE A 63 20.67 -26.40 -5.42
N ASP A 64 20.01 -27.10 -4.49
CA ASP A 64 18.64 -27.59 -4.70
C ASP A 64 17.66 -26.41 -4.75
N MET A 65 17.82 -25.39 -3.89
CA MET A 65 16.98 -24.19 -3.92
C MET A 65 17.18 -23.34 -5.18
N GLU A 66 18.39 -23.29 -5.76
CA GLU A 66 18.62 -22.60 -7.04
C GLU A 66 17.78 -23.20 -8.17
N SER A 67 17.57 -24.53 -8.16
CA SER A 67 16.69 -25.20 -9.12
C SER A 67 15.21 -24.81 -8.97
N LEU A 68 14.82 -24.29 -7.80
CA LEU A 68 13.46 -23.84 -7.50
C LEU A 68 13.21 -22.38 -7.89
N ILE A 69 14.22 -21.63 -8.33
CA ILE A 69 14.02 -20.25 -8.82
C ILE A 69 13.16 -20.27 -10.09
N SER A 70 13.31 -21.28 -10.94
CA SER A 70 12.49 -21.48 -12.14
C SER A 70 11.25 -22.36 -11.90
N ASP A 71 10.79 -22.48 -10.65
CA ASP A 71 9.57 -23.22 -10.33
C ASP A 71 8.33 -22.53 -10.91
N GLN A 72 7.38 -23.32 -11.41
CA GLN A 72 6.09 -22.81 -11.90
C GLN A 72 5.29 -22.10 -10.80
N ASN A 73 5.46 -22.51 -9.54
CA ASN A 73 4.82 -21.84 -8.42
C ASN A 73 5.67 -20.67 -7.93
N ARG A 74 5.19 -19.44 -8.17
CA ARG A 74 5.90 -18.20 -7.83
C ARG A 74 6.17 -18.03 -6.34
N SER A 75 5.31 -18.54 -5.46
CA SER A 75 5.55 -18.51 -4.02
C SER A 75 6.72 -19.41 -3.61
N ILE A 76 6.91 -20.56 -4.27
CA ILE A 76 8.09 -21.43 -4.08
C ILE A 76 9.36 -20.70 -4.53
N ALA A 77 9.34 -20.13 -5.74
CA ALA A 77 10.47 -19.41 -6.30
C ALA A 77 10.87 -18.20 -5.45
N THR A 78 9.90 -17.41 -4.99
CA THR A 78 10.13 -16.25 -4.10
C THR A 78 10.77 -16.67 -2.78
N LEU A 79 10.25 -17.72 -2.14
CA LEU A 79 10.82 -18.25 -0.89
C LEU A 79 12.21 -18.85 -1.12
N ALA A 80 12.45 -19.50 -2.25
CA ALA A 80 13.77 -20.02 -2.63
C ALA A 80 14.77 -18.87 -2.76
N ILE A 81 14.45 -17.82 -3.52
CA ILE A 81 15.29 -16.62 -3.67
C ILE A 81 15.57 -15.98 -2.32
N THR A 82 14.53 -15.71 -1.53
CA THR A 82 14.67 -15.09 -0.21
C THR A 82 15.56 -15.94 0.71
N THR A 83 15.48 -17.27 0.62
CA THR A 83 16.33 -18.17 1.42
C THR A 83 17.78 -18.12 0.91
N LEU A 84 17.98 -18.20 -0.40
CA LEU A 84 19.30 -18.15 -1.05
C LEU A 84 20.02 -16.83 -0.77
N LEU A 85 19.31 -15.70 -0.71
CA LEU A 85 19.91 -14.41 -0.35
C LEU A 85 20.39 -14.40 1.12
N LYS A 86 19.73 -15.14 2.03
CA LYS A 86 20.15 -15.27 3.43
C LYS A 86 21.33 -16.24 3.61
N THR A 87 21.30 -17.36 2.89
CA THR A 87 22.27 -18.46 2.98
C THR A 87 23.39 -18.38 1.95
N GLY A 88 23.35 -17.38 1.06
CA GLY A 88 24.34 -17.15 0.01
C GLY A 88 25.74 -16.95 0.58
N ASN A 89 26.72 -17.44 -0.17
CA ASN A 89 28.14 -17.18 0.06
C ASN A 89 28.69 -16.26 -1.04
N GLU A 90 29.86 -15.67 -0.80
CA GLU A 90 30.46 -14.69 -1.70
C GLU A 90 30.64 -15.20 -3.15
N SER A 91 30.96 -16.49 -3.33
CA SER A 91 31.15 -17.08 -4.66
C SER A 91 29.84 -17.32 -5.43
N SER A 92 28.71 -17.46 -4.72
CA SER A 92 27.39 -17.68 -5.33
C SER A 92 26.68 -16.39 -5.78
N VAL A 93 27.08 -15.22 -5.26
CA VAL A 93 26.39 -13.94 -5.49
C VAL A 93 26.18 -13.66 -6.97
N ASP A 94 27.24 -13.74 -7.77
CA ASP A 94 27.18 -13.40 -9.19
C ASP A 94 26.28 -14.35 -10.00
N ARG A 95 26.17 -15.61 -9.57
CA ARG A 95 25.26 -16.60 -10.18
C ARG A 95 23.82 -16.32 -9.79
N LEU A 96 23.57 -16.04 -8.51
CA LEU A 96 22.23 -15.73 -7.98
C LEU A 96 21.65 -14.49 -8.66
N MET A 97 22.44 -13.41 -8.80
CA MET A 97 21.96 -12.17 -9.44
C MET A 97 21.46 -12.41 -10.86
N LYS A 98 22.18 -13.21 -11.67
CA LYS A 98 21.76 -13.54 -13.04
C LYS A 98 20.43 -14.31 -13.09
N GLN A 99 20.17 -15.17 -12.11
CA GLN A 99 18.93 -15.94 -12.06
C GLN A 99 17.75 -15.09 -11.59
N ILE A 100 17.99 -14.15 -10.67
CA ILE A 100 16.95 -13.29 -10.11
C ILE A 100 16.49 -12.22 -11.11
N THR A 101 17.37 -11.72 -12.01
CA THR A 101 16.98 -10.68 -13.00
C THR A 101 15.73 -11.08 -13.80
N ASN A 102 15.71 -12.30 -14.35
CA ASN A 102 14.57 -12.80 -15.14
C ASN A 102 13.32 -13.05 -14.28
N PHE A 103 13.47 -13.20 -12.96
CA PHE A 103 12.37 -13.43 -12.06
C PHE A 103 11.68 -12.12 -11.63
N MET A 104 12.43 -11.02 -11.57
CA MET A 104 11.91 -9.72 -11.11
C MET A 104 10.79 -9.20 -12.01
N SER A 105 10.85 -9.42 -13.33
CA SER A 105 9.79 -9.01 -14.26
C SER A 105 8.47 -9.76 -14.08
N ASP A 106 8.50 -10.93 -13.43
CA ASP A 106 7.37 -11.86 -13.38
C ASP A 106 6.59 -11.81 -12.06
N ILE A 107 6.93 -10.88 -11.16
CA ILE A 107 6.35 -10.78 -9.82
C ILE A 107 5.81 -9.38 -9.52
N ALA A 108 4.83 -9.29 -8.62
CA ALA A 108 4.27 -8.02 -8.16
C ALA A 108 5.27 -7.23 -7.30
N ASP A 109 5.07 -5.91 -7.25
CA ASP A 109 5.98 -4.96 -6.60
C ASP A 109 6.19 -5.25 -5.10
N GLU A 110 5.16 -5.70 -4.39
CA GLU A 110 5.27 -6.15 -2.99
C GLU A 110 6.37 -7.20 -2.80
N PHE A 111 6.48 -8.17 -3.72
CA PHE A 111 7.50 -9.20 -3.66
C PHE A 111 8.86 -8.68 -4.13
N LYS A 112 8.89 -7.75 -5.10
CA LYS A 112 10.13 -7.11 -5.54
C LYS A 112 10.79 -6.34 -4.40
N ILE A 113 10.02 -5.65 -3.56
CA ILE A 113 10.51 -4.94 -2.37
C ILE A 113 11.24 -5.89 -1.43
N VAL A 114 10.66 -7.06 -1.13
CA VAL A 114 11.31 -8.09 -0.28
C VAL A 114 12.65 -8.57 -0.88
N VAL A 115 12.72 -8.72 -2.19
CA VAL A 115 13.97 -9.10 -2.89
C VAL A 115 15.01 -7.98 -2.77
N VAL A 116 14.63 -6.72 -2.96
CA VAL A 116 15.52 -5.56 -2.82
C VAL A 116 16.13 -5.48 -1.41
N GLU A 117 15.32 -5.63 -0.37
CA GLU A 117 15.81 -5.62 1.02
C GLU A 117 16.79 -6.76 1.31
N ALA A 118 16.55 -7.94 0.73
CA ALA A 118 17.42 -9.08 0.85
C ALA A 118 18.75 -8.88 0.09
N ILE A 119 18.72 -8.24 -1.08
CA ILE A 119 19.91 -7.86 -1.85
C ILE A 119 20.75 -6.83 -1.08
N ARG A 120 20.11 -5.81 -0.49
CA ARG A 120 20.77 -4.83 0.39
C ARG A 120 21.49 -5.55 1.53
N SER A 121 20.79 -6.44 2.22
CA SER A 121 21.34 -7.21 3.34
C SER A 121 22.52 -8.09 2.90
N LEU A 122 22.44 -8.71 1.73
CA LEU A 122 23.51 -9.53 1.15
C LEU A 122 24.74 -8.67 0.80
N CYS A 123 24.53 -7.46 0.29
CA CYS A 123 25.60 -6.53 -0.06
C CYS A 123 26.36 -6.05 1.19
N LEU A 124 25.63 -5.70 2.25
CA LEU A 124 26.23 -5.35 3.55
C LEU A 124 27.02 -6.52 4.15
N LYS A 125 26.57 -7.76 3.93
CA LYS A 125 27.26 -8.98 4.38
C LYS A 125 28.52 -9.30 3.57
N PHE A 126 28.53 -9.00 2.27
CA PHE A 126 29.68 -9.22 1.37
C PHE A 126 30.08 -7.94 0.62
N PRO A 127 30.69 -6.95 1.30
CA PRO A 127 30.95 -5.63 0.70
C PRO A 127 31.83 -5.68 -0.54
N LEU A 128 32.76 -6.64 -0.66
CA LEU A 128 33.61 -6.80 -1.85
C LEU A 128 32.82 -7.09 -3.14
N LYS A 129 31.57 -7.52 -3.01
CA LYS A 129 30.65 -7.78 -4.14
C LYS A 129 29.73 -6.60 -4.46
N PHE A 130 29.93 -5.43 -3.83
CA PHE A 130 29.05 -4.27 -4.02
C PHE A 130 28.85 -3.89 -5.48
N ARG A 131 29.87 -4.00 -6.34
CA ARG A 131 29.76 -3.64 -7.77
C ARG A 131 28.68 -4.45 -8.49
N SER A 132 28.65 -5.77 -8.26
CA SER A 132 27.68 -6.68 -8.89
C SER A 132 26.26 -6.39 -8.40
N LEU A 133 26.11 -6.24 -7.08
CA LEU A 133 24.82 -6.03 -6.41
C LEU A 133 24.26 -4.62 -6.68
N MET A 134 25.12 -3.60 -6.68
CA MET A 134 24.73 -2.22 -6.99
C MET A 134 24.32 -2.06 -8.45
N ASN A 135 25.06 -2.68 -9.38
CA ASN A 135 24.66 -2.70 -10.79
C ASN A 135 23.30 -3.38 -10.98
N PHE A 136 23.04 -4.47 -10.24
CA PHE A 136 21.73 -5.11 -10.25
C PHE A 136 20.63 -4.15 -9.77
N LEU A 137 20.81 -3.51 -8.61
CA LEU A 137 19.86 -2.51 -8.09
C LEU A 137 19.64 -1.37 -9.07
N SER A 138 20.69 -0.87 -9.71
CA SER A 138 20.58 0.18 -10.72
C SER A 138 19.81 -0.25 -11.96
N ASN A 139 19.99 -1.49 -12.42
CA ASN A 139 19.28 -1.97 -13.60
C ASN A 139 17.77 -2.04 -13.34
N ILE A 140 17.36 -2.64 -12.21
CA ILE A 140 15.94 -2.73 -11.84
C ILE A 140 15.34 -1.35 -11.46
N LEU A 141 16.17 -0.41 -11.02
CA LEU A 141 15.75 0.97 -10.77
C LEU A 141 15.31 1.67 -12.06
N ARG A 142 15.88 1.32 -13.21
CA ARG A 142 15.55 1.89 -14.52
C ARG A 142 14.36 1.24 -15.23
N GLU A 143 13.95 0.05 -14.80
CA GLU A 143 12.78 -0.63 -15.36
C GLU A 143 11.48 0.08 -14.93
N GLU A 144 10.31 -0.31 -15.43
CA GLU A 144 9.04 0.23 -14.90
C GLU A 144 8.72 -0.35 -13.52
N GLY A 145 8.05 0.42 -12.67
CA GLY A 145 7.59 -0.05 -11.36
C GLY A 145 7.03 1.08 -10.49
N GLY A 146 6.17 0.72 -9.54
CA GLY A 146 5.48 1.66 -8.66
C GLY A 146 6.39 2.37 -7.66
N PHE A 147 5.86 3.43 -7.05
CA PHE A 147 6.59 4.32 -6.16
C PHE A 147 7.29 3.59 -5.01
N ASP A 148 6.57 2.76 -4.24
CA ASP A 148 7.12 2.05 -3.08
C ASP A 148 8.29 1.13 -3.44
N TYR A 149 8.19 0.48 -4.60
CA TYR A 149 9.25 -0.36 -5.11
C TYR A 149 10.49 0.45 -5.51
N LYS A 150 10.31 1.56 -6.21
CA LYS A 150 11.40 2.49 -6.57
C LYS A 150 12.05 3.09 -5.34
N LYS A 151 11.24 3.54 -4.39
CA LYS A 151 11.67 4.06 -3.10
C LYS A 151 12.51 3.03 -2.33
N ALA A 152 12.08 1.78 -2.25
CA ALA A 152 12.85 0.72 -1.60
C ALA A 152 14.23 0.49 -2.23
N ILE A 153 14.34 0.62 -3.56
CA ILE A 153 15.62 0.53 -4.27
C ILE A 153 16.51 1.74 -3.96
N VAL A 154 15.97 2.95 -4.06
CA VAL A 154 16.69 4.20 -3.76
C VAL A 154 17.20 4.20 -2.31
N ASP A 155 16.33 3.89 -1.34
CA ASP A 155 16.68 3.77 0.07
C ASP A 155 17.79 2.72 0.28
N SER A 156 17.74 1.62 -0.47
CA SER A 156 18.80 0.59 -0.44
C SER A 156 20.13 1.10 -0.98
N ILE A 157 20.14 1.79 -2.12
CA ILE A 157 21.36 2.39 -2.70
C ILE A 157 21.96 3.43 -1.73
N VAL A 158 21.12 4.27 -1.12
CA VAL A 158 21.56 5.27 -0.13
C VAL A 158 22.23 4.63 1.07
N ILE A 159 21.66 3.56 1.62
CA ILE A 159 22.26 2.80 2.72
C ILE A 159 23.62 2.22 2.31
N LEU A 160 23.70 1.62 1.12
CA LEU A 160 24.95 1.04 0.62
C LEU A 160 26.04 2.10 0.41
N ILE A 161 25.70 3.30 -0.06
CA ILE A 161 26.65 4.43 -0.20
C ILE A 161 27.19 4.87 1.17
N ARG A 162 26.34 4.89 2.21
CA ARG A 162 26.73 5.28 3.57
C ARG A 162 27.63 4.24 4.23
N ASP A 163 27.32 2.96 4.07
CA ASP A 163 27.97 1.87 4.78
C ASP A 163 29.17 1.27 4.03
N ILE A 164 29.26 1.47 2.71
CA ILE A 164 30.35 0.96 1.85
C ILE A 164 31.01 2.14 1.12
N PRO A 165 32.14 2.69 1.63
CA PRO A 165 32.78 3.86 1.04
C PRO A 165 33.14 3.72 -0.45
N ASP A 166 33.60 2.54 -0.87
CA ASP A 166 33.94 2.23 -2.26
C ASP A 166 32.74 2.25 -3.21
N ALA A 167 31.52 2.13 -2.66
CA ALA A 167 30.28 2.16 -3.44
C ALA A 167 29.77 3.57 -3.72
N LYS A 168 30.34 4.60 -3.06
CA LYS A 168 29.85 5.98 -3.12
C LYS A 168 29.78 6.51 -4.54
N GLU A 169 30.88 6.47 -5.28
CA GLU A 169 30.91 7.08 -6.61
C GLU A 169 30.00 6.36 -7.62
N SER A 170 29.99 5.02 -7.62
CA SER A 170 29.08 4.27 -8.50
C SER A 170 27.61 4.49 -8.12
N GLY A 171 27.29 4.46 -6.82
CA GLY A 171 25.93 4.63 -6.35
C GLY A 171 25.37 6.02 -6.66
N LEU A 172 26.16 7.08 -6.44
CA LEU A 172 25.73 8.44 -6.79
C LEU A 172 25.52 8.61 -8.29
N LEU A 173 26.34 7.97 -9.14
CA LEU A 173 26.14 7.99 -10.58
C LEU A 173 24.85 7.28 -10.99
N HIS A 174 24.54 6.11 -10.42
CA HIS A 174 23.29 5.41 -10.69
C HIS A 174 22.06 6.22 -10.28
N LEU A 175 22.12 6.93 -9.14
CA LEU A 175 21.06 7.84 -8.72
C LEU A 175 20.95 9.05 -9.66
N CYS A 176 22.07 9.58 -10.16
CA CYS A 176 22.07 10.68 -11.14
C CYS A 176 21.42 10.26 -12.46
N GLU A 177 21.73 9.06 -12.94
CA GLU A 177 21.13 8.50 -14.16
C GLU A 177 19.62 8.29 -13.97
N PHE A 178 19.18 7.82 -12.80
CA PHE A 178 17.77 7.61 -12.52
C PHE A 178 16.96 8.91 -12.53
N ILE A 179 17.45 9.98 -11.89
CA ILE A 179 16.74 11.27 -11.90
C ILE A 179 16.72 11.95 -13.28
N GLU A 180 17.37 11.40 -14.32
CA GLU A 180 17.24 11.95 -15.67
C GLU A 180 15.86 11.76 -16.28
N ASP A 181 15.24 10.61 -15.98
CA ASP A 181 13.95 10.16 -16.51
C ASP A 181 13.00 9.72 -15.38
N CYS A 182 13.14 10.30 -14.17
CA CYS A 182 12.33 9.94 -13.02
C CYS A 182 11.00 10.71 -13.02
N GLU A 183 9.88 9.99 -13.04
CA GLU A 183 8.53 10.56 -12.97
C GLU A 183 8.10 10.96 -11.54
N PHE A 184 8.77 10.43 -10.51
CA PHE A 184 8.40 10.65 -9.12
C PHE A 184 9.10 11.88 -8.52
N THR A 185 8.37 12.99 -8.41
CA THR A 185 8.86 14.26 -7.82
C THR A 185 9.54 14.02 -6.46
N TYR A 186 8.93 13.26 -5.57
CA TYR A 186 9.48 12.98 -4.23
C TYR A 186 10.85 12.26 -4.28
N LEU A 187 11.01 11.26 -5.16
CA LEU A 187 12.29 10.56 -5.29
C LEU A 187 13.36 11.47 -5.89
N SER A 188 13.00 12.27 -6.89
CA SER A 188 13.89 13.27 -7.49
C SER A 188 14.40 14.27 -6.45
N THR A 189 13.53 14.82 -5.61
CA THR A 189 13.93 15.77 -4.55
C THR A 189 14.79 15.11 -3.46
N GLN A 190 14.42 13.89 -3.02
CA GLN A 190 15.19 13.11 -2.05
C GLN A 190 16.62 12.81 -2.56
N ILE A 191 16.74 12.38 -3.83
CA ILE A 191 18.03 12.09 -4.46
C ILE A 191 18.84 13.36 -4.64
N LEU A 192 18.25 14.47 -5.10
CA LEU A 192 18.93 15.75 -5.23
C LEU A 192 19.47 16.24 -3.88
N HIS A 193 18.67 16.13 -2.82
CA HIS A 193 19.12 16.46 -1.47
C HIS A 193 20.32 15.60 -1.07
N PHE A 194 20.23 14.28 -1.28
CA PHE A 194 21.31 13.34 -0.97
C PHE A 194 22.58 13.61 -1.78
N LEU A 195 22.46 13.93 -3.08
CA LEU A 195 23.57 14.37 -3.93
C LEU A 195 24.22 15.64 -3.40
N GLY A 196 23.45 16.57 -2.84
CA GLY A 196 23.99 17.79 -2.24
C GLY A 196 24.81 17.54 -0.98
N VAL A 197 24.53 16.45 -0.26
CA VAL A 197 25.25 16.06 0.95
C VAL A 197 26.49 15.21 0.62
N GLU A 198 26.36 14.22 -0.27
CA GLU A 198 27.44 13.25 -0.54
C GLU A 198 28.28 13.57 -1.78
N GLY A 199 27.70 14.22 -2.79
CA GLY A 199 28.38 14.58 -4.04
C GLY A 199 29.62 15.47 -3.86
N PRO A 200 29.58 16.53 -3.02
CA PRO A 200 30.76 17.35 -2.74
C PRO A 200 31.93 16.60 -2.12
N LYS A 201 31.68 15.45 -1.49
CA LYS A 201 32.68 14.63 -0.78
C LYS A 201 33.38 13.61 -1.70
N THR A 202 33.08 13.61 -2.99
CA THR A 202 33.63 12.67 -3.97
C THR A 202 34.97 13.14 -4.53
N SER A 203 35.71 12.27 -5.24
CA SER A 203 37.01 12.64 -5.81
C SER A 203 36.90 13.67 -6.95
N ASP A 204 35.81 13.65 -7.71
CA ASP A 204 35.49 14.61 -8.76
C ASP A 204 34.04 15.10 -8.63
N PRO A 205 33.78 16.11 -7.79
CA PRO A 205 32.44 16.66 -7.61
C PRO A 205 31.89 17.35 -8.87
N SER A 206 32.75 17.77 -9.80
CA SER A 206 32.35 18.55 -10.96
C SER A 206 31.45 17.77 -11.93
N LYS A 207 31.58 16.44 -11.97
CA LYS A 207 30.81 15.55 -12.85
C LYS A 207 29.31 15.55 -12.55
N TYR A 208 28.91 15.83 -11.31
CA TYR A 208 27.50 15.80 -10.89
C TYR A 208 26.72 17.06 -11.28
N ILE A 209 27.42 18.18 -11.50
CA ILE A 209 26.80 19.48 -11.75
C ILE A 209 25.90 19.46 -12.99
N ARG A 210 26.27 18.71 -14.04
CA ARG A 210 25.44 18.57 -15.24
C ARG A 210 24.10 17.90 -14.93
N TYR A 211 24.12 16.80 -14.17
CA TYR A 211 22.91 16.07 -13.80
C TYR A 211 21.97 16.95 -12.99
N ILE A 212 22.51 17.71 -12.03
CA ILE A 212 21.74 18.63 -11.18
C ILE A 212 21.20 19.81 -12.00
N TYR A 213 22.03 20.44 -12.83
CA TYR A 213 21.63 21.62 -13.60
C TYR A 213 20.56 21.30 -14.65
N ASN A 214 20.60 20.11 -15.27
CA ASN A 214 19.55 19.71 -16.20
C ASN A 214 18.17 19.67 -15.52
N ARG A 215 18.10 19.30 -14.23
CA ARG A 215 16.85 19.31 -13.46
C ARG A 215 16.31 20.72 -13.22
N VAL A 216 17.19 21.73 -13.14
CA VAL A 216 16.79 23.15 -13.05
C VAL A 216 16.10 23.63 -14.33
N ILE A 217 16.23 22.93 -15.46
CA ILE A 217 15.66 23.39 -16.75
C ILE A 217 14.43 22.57 -17.14
N LEU A 218 14.50 21.25 -16.92
CA LEU A 218 13.58 20.30 -17.56
C LEU A 218 12.42 19.84 -16.66
N GLU A 219 12.46 20.17 -15.37
CA GLU A 219 11.55 19.61 -14.37
C GLU A 219 10.56 20.63 -13.81
N ASN A 220 9.60 20.14 -13.01
CA ASN A 220 8.66 20.98 -12.26
C ASN A 220 9.34 21.83 -11.16
N ALA A 221 8.62 22.84 -10.67
CA ALA A 221 9.14 23.82 -9.71
C ALA A 221 9.78 23.19 -8.45
N THR A 222 9.12 22.19 -7.85
CA THR A 222 9.59 21.50 -6.65
C THR A 222 10.96 20.84 -6.85
N VAL A 223 11.15 20.18 -8.00
CA VAL A 223 12.44 19.57 -8.35
C VAL A 223 13.48 20.64 -8.69
N ARG A 224 13.11 21.71 -9.40
CA ARG A 224 14.00 22.85 -9.69
C ARG A 224 14.52 23.51 -8.41
N ALA A 225 13.64 23.78 -7.45
CA ALA A 225 13.98 24.38 -6.15
C ALA A 225 14.95 23.50 -5.35
N SER A 226 14.72 22.18 -5.38
CA SER A 226 15.63 21.19 -4.78
C SER A 226 16.99 21.19 -5.48
N ALA A 227 17.04 21.24 -6.81
CA ALA A 227 18.28 21.29 -7.57
C ALA A 227 19.08 22.58 -7.31
N VAL A 228 18.41 23.73 -7.17
CA VAL A 228 19.02 25.00 -6.74
C VAL A 228 19.69 24.87 -5.37
N SER A 229 19.00 24.23 -4.42
CA SER A 229 19.53 23.94 -3.08
C SER A 229 20.74 23.02 -3.14
N THR A 230 20.71 21.99 -3.99
CA THR A 230 21.82 21.08 -4.23
C THR A 230 23.03 21.80 -4.83
N LEU A 231 22.84 22.67 -5.84
CA LEU A 231 23.92 23.47 -6.42
C LEU A 231 24.57 24.36 -5.36
N ALA A 232 23.78 24.98 -4.48
CA ALA A 232 24.29 25.81 -3.40
C ALA A 232 25.20 25.02 -2.44
N LYS A 233 24.81 23.80 -2.06
CA LYS A 233 25.64 22.90 -1.24
C LYS A 233 26.99 22.57 -1.90
N PHE A 234 27.01 22.34 -3.23
CA PHE A 234 28.27 22.17 -3.97
C PHE A 234 29.12 23.45 -3.96
N GLY A 235 28.49 24.62 -4.14
CA GLY A 235 29.17 25.92 -4.08
C GLY A 235 29.74 26.25 -2.71
N ALA A 236 29.12 25.75 -1.63
CA ALA A 236 29.57 25.95 -0.25
C ALA A 236 30.77 25.07 0.11
N MET A 237 30.79 23.83 -0.36
CA MET A 237 31.78 22.81 0.01
C MET A 237 32.97 22.70 -0.94
N VAL A 238 32.83 23.17 -2.19
CA VAL A 238 33.86 23.02 -3.23
C VAL A 238 34.19 24.39 -3.85
N ASP A 239 35.15 25.09 -3.24
CA ASP A 239 35.53 26.46 -3.62
C ASP A 239 35.87 26.61 -5.11
N SER A 240 36.48 25.60 -5.72
CA SER A 240 36.83 25.61 -7.14
C SER A 240 35.62 25.59 -8.08
N LEU A 241 34.47 25.10 -7.61
CA LEU A 241 33.20 25.09 -8.37
C LEU A 241 32.37 26.34 -8.12
N LYS A 242 32.62 27.07 -7.03
CA LYS A 242 31.86 28.24 -6.58
C LYS A 242 31.58 29.26 -7.69
N PRO A 243 32.56 29.68 -8.54
CA PRO A 243 32.28 30.62 -9.63
C PRO A 243 31.30 30.08 -10.69
N ARG A 244 31.37 28.78 -11.00
CA ARG A 244 30.46 28.14 -11.95
C ARG A 244 29.06 28.03 -11.36
N ILE A 245 28.95 27.58 -10.10
CA ILE A 245 27.69 27.51 -9.38
C ILE A 245 27.01 28.88 -9.31
N PHE A 246 27.77 29.95 -9.05
CA PHE A 246 27.24 31.31 -9.02
C PHE A 246 26.57 31.72 -10.34
N ILE A 247 27.17 31.36 -11.48
CA ILE A 247 26.58 31.62 -12.80
C ILE A 247 25.26 30.85 -12.96
N LEU A 248 25.19 29.60 -12.49
CA LEU A 248 23.97 28.78 -12.57
C LEU A 248 22.87 29.34 -11.65
N LEU A 249 23.19 29.67 -10.40
CA LEU A 249 22.24 30.27 -9.45
C LEU A 249 21.72 31.62 -9.94
N ARG A 250 22.58 32.48 -10.52
CA ARG A 250 22.14 33.77 -11.10
C ARG A 250 21.14 33.61 -12.26
N ARG A 251 21.17 32.50 -12.99
CA ARG A 251 20.16 32.23 -14.02
C ARG A 251 18.81 31.89 -13.40
N CYS A 252 18.81 31.24 -12.23
CA CYS A 252 17.61 30.85 -11.49
C CYS A 252 16.86 32.07 -10.90
N LEU A 253 17.50 33.25 -10.82
CA LEU A 253 16.83 34.51 -10.47
C LEU A 253 15.74 34.92 -11.48
N PHE A 254 15.77 34.34 -12.68
CA PHE A 254 14.80 34.59 -13.75
C PHE A 254 13.87 33.38 -13.97
N ASP A 255 13.82 32.43 -13.04
CA ASP A 255 12.86 31.32 -13.10
C ASP A 255 11.41 31.86 -13.01
N SER A 256 10.46 31.16 -13.60
CA SER A 256 9.05 31.55 -13.57
C SER A 256 8.42 31.37 -12.19
N ASP A 257 8.95 30.43 -11.41
CA ASP A 257 8.49 30.08 -10.07
C ASP A 257 9.17 30.95 -8.99
N ASP A 258 8.40 31.47 -8.04
CA ASP A 258 8.89 32.33 -6.97
C ASP A 258 9.77 31.61 -5.96
N GLU A 259 9.39 30.41 -5.50
CA GLU A 259 10.20 29.60 -4.57
C GLU A 259 11.59 29.28 -5.16
N VAL A 260 11.68 28.98 -6.46
CA VAL A 260 12.98 28.79 -7.14
C VAL A 260 13.82 30.09 -7.12
N ARG A 261 13.20 31.24 -7.41
CA ARG A 261 13.89 32.54 -7.40
C ARG A 261 14.34 32.94 -6.01
N ASP A 262 13.52 32.68 -4.99
CA ASP A 262 13.78 33.04 -3.60
C ASP A 262 14.91 32.20 -3.03
N ARG A 263 14.91 30.88 -3.27
CA ARG A 263 16.06 30.02 -2.95
C ARG A 263 17.34 30.45 -3.66
N ALA A 264 17.26 30.80 -4.94
CA ALA A 264 18.43 31.27 -5.68
C ALA A 264 18.99 32.57 -5.08
N THR A 265 18.12 33.51 -4.72
CA THR A 265 18.48 34.78 -4.07
C THR A 265 19.12 34.53 -2.71
N LEU A 266 18.48 33.71 -1.87
CA LEU A 266 18.98 33.30 -0.56
C LEU A 266 20.38 32.71 -0.68
N TYR A 267 20.58 31.70 -1.52
CA TYR A 267 21.86 31.01 -1.62
C TYR A 267 22.96 31.85 -2.27
N LEU A 268 22.64 32.79 -3.18
CA LEU A 268 23.62 33.74 -3.69
C LEU A 268 24.15 34.65 -2.56
N ASN A 269 23.27 35.06 -1.65
CA ASN A 269 23.66 35.86 -0.48
C ASN A 269 24.45 35.03 0.52
N THR A 270 23.99 33.81 0.86
CA THR A 270 24.68 32.88 1.78
C THR A 270 26.08 32.51 1.28
N LEU A 271 26.27 32.35 -0.03
CA LEU A 271 27.58 31.98 -0.60
C LEU A 271 28.54 33.17 -0.79
N GLY A 272 28.12 34.40 -0.46
CA GLY A 272 29.00 35.59 -0.43
C GLY A 272 28.80 36.63 -1.54
N GLY A 273 27.70 36.63 -2.29
CA GLY A 273 27.23 37.70 -3.19
C GLY A 273 28.07 38.02 -4.45
N ASP A 274 29.40 37.89 -4.40
CA ASP A 274 30.34 38.29 -5.46
C ASP A 274 30.95 37.10 -6.23
N GLY A 275 30.69 35.86 -5.78
CA GLY A 275 31.23 34.65 -6.39
C GLY A 275 32.75 34.52 -6.28
N ALA A 276 33.38 35.28 -5.37
CA ALA A 276 34.81 35.15 -5.08
C ALA A 276 35.11 33.77 -4.50
N VAL A 277 36.32 33.26 -4.81
CA VAL A 277 36.83 31.99 -4.27
C VAL A 277 37.34 32.26 -2.86
N VAL A 278 36.40 32.42 -1.94
CA VAL A 278 36.63 32.56 -0.50
C VAL A 278 35.87 31.43 0.18
N GLU A 279 36.50 30.80 1.18
CA GLU A 279 35.85 29.80 2.00
C GLU A 279 34.52 30.35 2.54
N THR A 280 33.46 29.55 2.37
CA THR A 280 32.15 29.87 2.94
C THR A 280 32.26 29.82 4.47
N ASP A 281 31.70 30.81 5.16
CA ASP A 281 31.78 30.88 6.63
C ASP A 281 31.05 29.71 7.30
N GLU A 282 31.40 29.45 8.57
CA GLU A 282 30.86 28.30 9.31
C GLU A 282 29.35 28.43 9.58
N ASP A 283 28.83 29.64 9.81
CA ASP A 283 27.39 29.85 10.04
C ASP A 283 26.58 29.50 8.76
N SER A 284 27.10 29.88 7.60
CA SER A 284 26.53 29.51 6.29
C SER A 284 26.61 28.00 6.02
N LYS A 285 27.66 27.31 6.46
CA LYS A 285 27.74 25.83 6.37
C LYS A 285 26.76 25.16 7.32
N GLU A 286 26.63 25.65 8.55
CA GLU A 286 25.65 25.16 9.53
C GLU A 286 24.23 25.35 9.01
N PHE A 287 23.92 26.49 8.38
CA PHE A 287 22.63 26.71 7.73
C PHE A 287 22.34 25.71 6.59
N LEU A 288 23.33 25.42 5.74
CA LEU A 288 23.14 24.56 4.56
C LEU A 288 23.13 23.06 4.87
N PHE A 289 23.87 22.62 5.90
CA PHE A 289 24.09 21.21 6.22
C PHE A 289 23.58 20.79 7.59
N GLY A 290 23.17 21.74 8.42
CA GLY A 290 22.61 21.49 9.73
C GLY A 290 21.37 20.62 9.63
N SER A 291 21.29 19.61 10.48
CA SER A 291 20.06 18.88 10.70
C SER A 291 19.16 19.69 11.61
N LEU A 292 17.89 19.82 11.25
CA LEU A 292 16.88 20.29 12.20
C LEU A 292 16.70 19.21 13.28
N ASP A 293 17.42 19.37 14.39
CA ASP A 293 17.45 18.43 15.53
C ASP A 293 16.21 18.61 16.42
N VAL A 294 15.04 18.54 15.78
CA VAL A 294 13.74 18.74 16.40
C VAL A 294 12.78 17.68 15.88
N PRO A 295 12.22 16.82 16.75
CA PRO A 295 11.22 15.85 16.34
C PRO A 295 9.98 16.56 15.78
N LEU A 296 9.53 16.16 14.59
CA LEU A 296 8.41 16.82 13.89
C LEU A 296 7.15 16.90 14.76
N SER A 297 6.81 15.83 15.48
CA SER A 297 5.67 15.80 16.40
C SER A 297 5.80 16.77 17.57
N ASN A 298 7.03 16.99 18.07
CA ASN A 298 7.30 17.94 19.14
C ASN A 298 7.27 19.38 18.61
N LEU A 299 7.76 19.60 17.40
CA LEU A 299 7.67 20.89 16.70
C LEU A 299 6.20 21.26 16.47
N GLU A 300 5.41 20.35 15.91
CA GLU A 300 3.97 20.51 15.70
C GLU A 300 3.25 20.82 17.03
N THR A 301 3.52 20.05 18.08
CA THR A 301 2.92 20.29 19.41
C THR A 301 3.33 21.64 19.97
N SER A 302 4.59 22.05 19.80
CA SER A 302 5.09 23.34 20.30
C SER A 302 4.49 24.51 19.53
N LEU A 303 4.32 24.36 18.21
CA LEU A 303 3.65 25.35 17.35
C LEU A 303 2.15 25.45 17.69
N LYS A 304 1.45 24.33 17.91
CA LYS A 304 0.04 24.33 18.34
C LYS A 304 -0.17 24.99 19.72
N ASN A 305 0.82 24.93 20.59
CA ASN A 305 0.79 25.54 21.92
C ASN A 305 1.35 26.97 21.95
N TYR A 306 1.98 27.42 20.86
CA TYR A 306 2.53 28.76 20.77
C TYR A 306 1.38 29.75 20.52
N GLU A 307 1.19 30.67 21.45
CA GLU A 307 0.23 31.77 21.30
C GLU A 307 0.92 32.91 20.53
N PRO A 308 0.37 33.34 19.36
CA PRO A 308 0.96 34.42 18.59
C PRO A 308 1.16 35.68 19.44
N SER A 309 2.40 36.15 19.52
CA SER A 309 2.79 37.32 20.30
C SER A 309 3.82 38.16 19.53
N GLU A 310 4.21 39.31 20.08
CA GLU A 310 5.30 40.14 19.55
C GLU A 310 6.66 39.42 19.61
N GLU A 311 6.81 38.38 20.43
CA GLU A 311 8.02 37.53 20.45
C GLU A 311 7.86 36.37 19.46
N PRO A 312 8.75 36.20 18.47
CA PRO A 312 8.67 35.13 17.47
C PRO A 312 8.88 33.74 18.08
N PHE A 313 8.32 32.71 17.43
CA PHE A 313 8.49 31.32 17.84
C PHE A 313 9.98 30.92 17.82
N ASP A 314 10.50 30.50 18.97
CA ASP A 314 11.87 30.01 19.09
C ASP A 314 11.92 28.50 18.87
N ILE A 315 12.50 28.07 17.76
CA ILE A 315 12.69 26.65 17.43
C ILE A 315 13.53 25.91 18.47
N ASN A 316 14.39 26.61 19.22
CA ASN A 316 15.20 26.02 20.28
C ASN A 316 14.38 25.69 21.54
N SER A 317 13.16 26.19 21.65
CA SER A 317 12.23 25.87 22.74
C SER A 317 11.57 24.51 22.59
N VAL A 318 11.65 23.90 21.40
CA VAL A 318 10.99 22.63 21.12
C VAL A 318 11.67 21.48 21.88
N PRO A 319 10.91 20.66 22.64
CA PRO A 319 11.49 19.50 23.33
C PRO A 319 12.15 18.52 22.34
N LYS A 320 13.39 18.13 22.61
CA LYS A 320 14.12 17.14 21.81
C LYS A 320 13.86 15.69 22.22
N GLU A 321 13.24 15.48 23.39
CA GLU A 321 12.91 14.15 23.88
C GLU A 321 11.71 13.57 23.15
N VAL A 322 11.95 12.52 22.35
CA VAL A 322 10.88 11.65 21.85
C VAL A 322 10.58 10.63 22.95
N LYS A 323 9.43 10.75 23.63
CA LYS A 323 8.95 9.65 24.47
C LYS A 323 8.70 8.45 23.57
N SER A 324 9.61 7.48 23.60
CA SER A 324 9.39 6.18 22.97
C SER A 324 8.16 5.55 23.63
N GLN A 325 7.04 5.51 22.91
CA GLN A 325 5.95 4.62 23.30
C GLN A 325 6.48 3.20 23.14
N PRO A 326 6.58 2.40 24.21
CA PRO A 326 6.73 0.97 24.05
C PRO A 326 5.43 0.47 23.43
N LEU A 327 5.54 -0.38 22.40
CA LEU A 327 4.51 -1.33 22.01
C LEU A 327 4.17 -2.19 23.26
N ALA A 328 3.23 -1.70 24.07
CA ALA A 328 2.78 -2.36 25.27
C ALA A 328 1.42 -2.99 25.01
N GLU A 329 1.48 -4.30 24.77
CA GLU A 329 0.47 -5.29 25.08
C GLU A 329 -0.42 -4.83 26.24
N LYS A 330 -1.67 -4.42 25.97
CA LYS A 330 -2.65 -4.15 27.02
C LYS A 330 -3.19 -5.47 27.58
N LYS A 331 -2.42 -6.08 28.49
CA LYS A 331 -2.94 -6.98 29.52
C LYS A 331 -3.65 -6.16 30.59
N ALA A 332 -4.91 -6.50 30.80
CA ALA A 332 -5.79 -5.94 31.81
C ALA A 332 -5.24 -6.08 33.24
N THR A 333 -5.39 -5.05 34.07
CA THR A 333 -5.66 -5.23 35.50
C THR A 333 -6.56 -4.11 36.05
N ASN A 334 -7.63 -4.56 36.69
CA ASN A 334 -8.70 -3.81 37.35
C ASN A 334 -8.20 -2.88 38.48
N LYS A 335 -8.81 -1.69 38.59
CA LYS A 335 -9.20 -1.10 39.89
C LYS A 335 -10.58 -0.45 39.79
N LYS A 336 -11.53 -1.01 40.55
CA LYS A 336 -12.91 -0.55 40.76
C LYS A 336 -12.96 0.67 41.70
N HIS A 337 -13.93 1.56 41.47
CA HIS A 337 -14.73 2.23 42.51
C HIS A 337 -16.09 2.68 41.90
N PRO A 338 -17.15 2.91 42.71
CA PRO A 338 -18.41 2.20 42.55
C PRO A 338 -19.63 3.07 42.18
N GLY A 339 -20.58 2.43 41.48
CA GLY A 339 -22.03 2.58 41.73
C GLY A 339 -22.80 3.67 40.99
N LEU A 340 -23.51 3.29 39.92
CA LEU A 340 -24.97 3.26 39.93
C LEU A 340 -25.50 2.36 38.80
N ASP A 341 -26.31 1.37 39.17
CA ASP A 341 -26.86 0.32 38.31
C ASP A 341 -27.99 0.83 37.41
N THR A 342 -27.89 0.58 36.10
CA THR A 342 -28.99 0.12 35.24
C THR A 342 -28.40 -0.51 33.97
N PRO A 343 -28.90 -1.65 33.48
CA PRO A 343 -28.17 -2.49 32.54
C PRO A 343 -28.30 -1.97 31.11
N LEU A 344 -27.22 -1.40 30.56
CA LEU A 344 -27.08 -1.20 29.12
C LEU A 344 -26.18 -2.29 28.54
N ALA A 345 -26.67 -2.84 27.44
CA ALA A 345 -26.23 -4.04 26.76
C ALA A 345 -24.80 -3.95 26.17
N ALA A 346 -24.31 -5.12 25.76
CA ALA A 346 -23.04 -5.38 25.08
C ALA A 346 -22.72 -4.39 23.94
N PRO A 347 -21.43 -4.15 23.61
CA PRO A 347 -21.00 -3.11 22.69
C PRO A 347 -21.49 -3.41 21.27
N SER A 348 -22.21 -2.46 20.66
CA SER A 348 -22.64 -2.55 19.28
C SER A 348 -21.55 -2.11 18.30
N THR A 349 -21.48 -2.88 17.22
CA THR A 349 -20.61 -2.81 16.04
C THR A 349 -20.88 -1.57 15.19
N GLY A 350 -19.89 -1.09 14.40
CA GLY A 350 -19.90 0.17 13.63
C GLY A 350 -21.07 0.44 12.66
N VAL A 351 -22.01 -0.50 12.46
CA VAL A 351 -23.26 -0.30 11.72
C VAL A 351 -24.18 0.72 12.41
N ASP A 352 -24.23 0.71 13.75
CA ASP A 352 -25.04 1.67 14.53
C ASP A 352 -24.59 3.13 14.37
N ALA A 353 -23.31 3.34 14.04
CA ALA A 353 -22.75 4.68 13.83
C ALA A 353 -23.17 5.24 12.45
N TYR A 354 -23.08 4.43 11.40
CA TYR A 354 -23.53 4.82 10.05
C TYR A 354 -25.03 5.06 9.99
N GLU A 355 -25.85 4.22 10.63
CA GLU A 355 -27.30 4.39 10.63
C GLU A 355 -27.72 5.71 11.29
N LYS A 356 -27.07 6.10 12.40
CA LYS A 356 -27.28 7.40 13.05
C LYS A 356 -26.82 8.58 12.19
N LEU A 357 -25.68 8.46 11.52
CA LEU A 357 -25.16 9.50 10.63
C LEU A 357 -26.10 9.73 9.44
N LEU A 358 -26.46 8.66 8.72
CA LEU A 358 -27.28 8.75 7.52
C LEU A 358 -28.71 9.21 7.84
N SER A 359 -29.30 8.77 8.96
CA SER A 359 -30.62 9.24 9.40
C SER A 359 -30.65 10.70 9.83
N SER A 360 -29.50 11.31 10.14
CA SER A 360 -29.41 12.75 10.42
C SER A 360 -29.46 13.62 9.16
N ILE A 361 -29.30 13.01 7.97
CA ILE A 361 -29.38 13.69 6.67
C ILE A 361 -30.83 13.64 6.20
N SER A 362 -31.46 14.81 6.09
CA SER A 362 -32.89 14.95 5.76
C SER A 362 -33.29 14.22 4.48
N GLU A 363 -32.44 14.31 3.46
CA GLU A 363 -32.59 13.76 2.12
C GLU A 363 -32.66 12.23 2.14
N PHE A 364 -32.04 11.59 3.15
CA PHE A 364 -31.94 10.13 3.26
C PHE A 364 -32.92 9.54 4.28
N SER A 365 -33.63 10.40 5.03
CA SER A 365 -34.52 9.98 6.11
C SER A 365 -35.68 9.08 5.66
N SER A 366 -36.08 9.16 4.39
CA SER A 366 -37.14 8.34 3.79
C SER A 366 -36.66 7.01 3.20
N PHE A 367 -35.36 6.72 3.17
CA PHE A 367 -34.83 5.50 2.53
C PHE A 367 -35.09 4.22 3.31
N GLY A 368 -35.60 4.33 4.54
CA GLY A 368 -35.93 3.19 5.39
C GLY A 368 -34.72 2.70 6.18
N LYS A 369 -34.72 1.40 6.50
CA LYS A 369 -33.68 0.79 7.34
C LYS A 369 -32.42 0.51 6.50
N LEU A 370 -31.26 0.89 7.03
CA LEU A 370 -29.97 0.55 6.44
C LEU A 370 -29.78 -0.97 6.48
N PHE A 371 -29.54 -1.59 5.33
CA PHE A 371 -29.30 -3.03 5.23
C PHE A 371 -27.84 -3.38 5.54
N LYS A 372 -26.90 -2.68 4.90
CA LYS A 372 -25.46 -2.94 5.02
C LYS A 372 -24.65 -1.70 4.64
N SER A 373 -23.50 -1.51 5.29
CA SER A 373 -22.43 -0.63 4.81
C SER A 373 -21.23 -1.47 4.40
N SER A 374 -20.56 -1.12 3.29
CA SER A 374 -19.29 -1.73 2.90
C SER A 374 -18.15 -1.31 3.83
N ALA A 375 -16.99 -1.96 3.70
CA ALA A 375 -15.74 -1.36 4.15
C ALA A 375 -15.39 -0.17 3.22
N PRO A 376 -14.60 0.80 3.70
CA PRO A 376 -14.04 1.84 2.83
C PRO A 376 -13.23 1.23 1.68
N PHE A 377 -13.42 1.78 0.49
CA PHE A 377 -12.67 1.47 -0.72
C PHE A 377 -11.97 2.75 -1.19
N GLU A 378 -10.64 2.72 -1.29
CA GLU A 378 -9.85 3.88 -1.70
C GLU A 378 -10.11 4.21 -3.17
N LEU A 379 -10.39 5.48 -3.46
CA LEU A 379 -10.62 6.01 -4.81
C LEU A 379 -9.44 6.83 -5.34
N THR A 380 -8.44 7.03 -4.49
CA THR A 380 -7.19 7.72 -4.79
C THR A 380 -6.06 6.95 -4.15
N GLU A 381 -4.87 7.02 -4.73
CA GLU A 381 -3.68 6.45 -4.12
C GLU A 381 -3.29 7.22 -2.84
N PRO A 382 -2.62 6.57 -1.86
CA PRO A 382 -2.07 7.27 -0.70
C PRO A 382 -1.12 8.39 -1.14
N GLU A 383 -1.11 9.51 -0.42
CA GLU A 383 -0.20 10.66 -0.66
C GLU A 383 -0.48 11.48 -1.94
N THR A 384 -1.66 11.33 -2.56
CA THR A 384 -2.18 12.22 -3.62
C THR A 384 -2.70 13.55 -3.04
N GLU A 385 -3.01 14.50 -3.93
CA GLU A 385 -3.52 15.85 -3.60
C GLU A 385 -4.78 15.82 -2.73
N TYR A 386 -5.64 14.83 -2.98
CA TYR A 386 -6.89 14.64 -2.25
C TYR A 386 -7.03 13.16 -1.91
N ALA A 387 -7.01 12.83 -0.62
CA ALA A 387 -7.27 11.46 -0.19
C ALA A 387 -8.78 11.22 -0.15
N VAL A 388 -9.28 10.33 -1.02
CA VAL A 388 -10.71 10.01 -1.12
C VAL A 388 -10.93 8.50 -1.03
N ASN A 389 -11.82 8.08 -0.14
CA ASN A 389 -12.38 6.73 -0.16
C ASN A 389 -13.90 6.77 -0.12
N VAL A 390 -14.53 5.67 -0.55
CA VAL A 390 -15.98 5.53 -0.59
C VAL A 390 -16.47 4.41 0.32
N VAL A 391 -17.60 4.65 0.98
CA VAL A 391 -18.39 3.63 1.67
C VAL A 391 -19.75 3.51 0.98
N LYS A 392 -20.12 2.30 0.58
CA LYS A 392 -21.42 1.99 -0.03
C LYS A 392 -22.42 1.65 1.07
N HIS A 393 -23.54 2.36 1.11
CA HIS A 393 -24.64 2.12 2.05
C HIS A 393 -25.86 1.62 1.29
N VAL A 394 -26.23 0.36 1.53
CA VAL A 394 -27.29 -0.33 0.81
C VAL A 394 -28.59 -0.25 1.60
N TYR A 395 -29.66 0.17 0.93
CA TYR A 395 -31.05 0.15 1.37
C TYR A 395 -31.88 -0.67 0.38
N ASP A 396 -33.13 -0.98 0.74
CA ASP A 396 -33.99 -1.85 -0.07
C ASP A 396 -34.23 -1.29 -1.49
N GLY A 397 -34.51 0.01 -1.60
CA GLY A 397 -34.71 0.72 -2.86
C GLY A 397 -33.65 1.78 -3.19
N HIS A 398 -32.58 1.88 -2.40
CA HIS A 398 -31.58 2.95 -2.57
C HIS A 398 -30.15 2.46 -2.30
N ILE A 399 -29.18 3.16 -2.89
CA ILE A 399 -27.78 3.07 -2.49
C ILE A 399 -27.23 4.48 -2.28
N VAL A 400 -26.44 4.66 -1.22
CA VAL A 400 -25.77 5.93 -0.92
C VAL A 400 -24.27 5.69 -0.95
N PHE A 401 -23.56 6.47 -1.75
CA PHE A 401 -22.11 6.57 -1.71
C PHE A 401 -21.74 7.70 -0.75
N GLN A 402 -21.03 7.33 0.32
CA GLN A 402 -20.39 8.27 1.23
C GLN A 402 -18.92 8.38 0.80
N TYR A 403 -18.53 9.54 0.29
CA TYR A 403 -17.14 9.85 -0.01
C TYR A 403 -16.52 10.54 1.20
N ASN A 404 -15.50 9.95 1.78
CA ASN A 404 -14.68 10.56 2.81
C ASN A 404 -13.50 11.24 2.10
N CYS A 405 -13.41 12.56 2.20
CA CYS A 405 -12.44 13.37 1.49
C CYS A 405 -11.53 14.08 2.49
N THR A 406 -10.24 14.16 2.19
CA THR A 406 -9.27 14.96 2.93
C THR A 406 -8.42 15.73 1.92
N ASN A 407 -8.41 17.06 2.03
CA ASN A 407 -7.47 17.89 1.28
C ASN A 407 -6.07 17.77 1.89
N THR A 408 -5.07 17.36 1.11
CA THR A 408 -3.68 17.20 1.58
C THR A 408 -2.78 18.37 1.19
N ILE A 409 -3.31 19.40 0.50
CA ILE A 409 -2.58 20.60 0.08
C ILE A 409 -2.79 21.73 1.10
N PRO A 410 -1.74 22.18 1.81
CA PRO A 410 -1.86 23.20 2.86
C PRO A 410 -2.16 24.60 2.34
N GLU A 411 -1.78 24.93 1.12
CA GLU A 411 -2.07 26.22 0.45
C GLU A 411 -3.50 26.33 -0.08
N GLN A 412 -4.35 25.33 0.15
CA GLN A 412 -5.69 25.26 -0.45
C GLN A 412 -6.81 25.12 0.58
N LEU A 413 -7.90 25.82 0.33
CA LEU A 413 -9.21 25.56 0.89
C LEU A 413 -10.14 25.14 -0.24
N LEU A 414 -10.77 23.98 -0.12
CA LEU A 414 -11.78 23.57 -1.08
C LEU A 414 -13.16 23.94 -0.55
N GLU A 415 -13.98 24.58 -1.37
CA GLU A 415 -15.38 24.89 -1.08
C GLU A 415 -16.31 24.16 -2.06
N ASP A 416 -17.55 23.95 -1.63
CA ASP A 416 -18.60 23.28 -2.41
C ASP A 416 -18.16 21.95 -3.07
N VAL A 417 -17.44 21.13 -2.30
CA VAL A 417 -16.90 19.84 -2.72
C VAL A 417 -18.03 18.84 -2.94
N THR A 418 -18.16 18.36 -4.19
CA THR A 418 -19.15 17.38 -4.62
C THR A 418 -18.50 16.31 -5.48
N VAL A 419 -19.07 15.11 -5.51
CA VAL A 419 -18.66 14.10 -6.49
C VAL A 419 -19.71 14.03 -7.58
N MET A 420 -19.29 14.31 -8.81
CA MET A 420 -20.08 14.04 -10.00
C MET A 420 -19.93 12.57 -10.35
N VAL A 421 -21.06 11.87 -10.44
CA VAL A 421 -21.06 10.42 -10.70
C VAL A 421 -21.72 10.15 -12.05
N ASP A 422 -20.97 9.54 -12.96
CA ASP A 422 -21.48 9.03 -14.22
C ASP A 422 -21.96 7.58 -14.01
N ALA A 423 -23.27 7.38 -14.10
CA ALA A 423 -23.96 6.10 -13.96
C ALA A 423 -24.39 5.51 -15.31
N SER A 424 -23.76 5.90 -16.43
CA SER A 424 -24.11 5.40 -17.77
C SER A 424 -23.91 3.88 -17.93
N GLU A 425 -22.99 3.27 -17.18
CA GLU A 425 -22.81 1.81 -17.08
C GLU A 425 -23.63 1.17 -15.92
N ALA A 426 -24.64 1.90 -15.43
CA ALA A 426 -25.49 1.50 -14.30
C ALA A 426 -26.96 1.91 -14.53
N GLU A 427 -27.56 1.48 -15.65
CA GLU A 427 -28.88 1.92 -16.14
C GLU A 427 -30.05 1.75 -15.14
N GLU A 428 -29.93 0.83 -14.17
CA GLU A 428 -30.95 0.60 -13.13
C GLU A 428 -30.90 1.61 -11.98
N PHE A 429 -29.89 2.48 -11.96
CA PHE A 429 -29.70 3.49 -10.93
C PHE A 429 -30.07 4.87 -11.43
N SER A 430 -30.80 5.62 -10.62
CA SER A 430 -31.15 7.00 -10.88
C SER A 430 -30.72 7.88 -9.72
N GLU A 431 -29.88 8.89 -9.99
CA GLU A 431 -29.46 9.83 -8.96
C GLU A 431 -30.66 10.64 -8.46
N ILE A 432 -30.86 10.68 -7.13
CA ILE A 432 -32.01 11.33 -6.51
C ILE A 432 -31.62 12.44 -5.52
N ALA A 433 -30.40 12.41 -4.98
CA ALA A 433 -29.91 13.42 -4.07
C ALA A 433 -28.39 13.40 -4.03
N SER A 434 -27.80 14.58 -3.87
CA SER A 434 -26.40 14.76 -3.52
C SER A 434 -26.32 15.78 -2.39
N LYS A 435 -25.34 15.59 -1.50
CA LYS A 435 -25.08 16.49 -0.38
C LYS A 435 -23.63 16.95 -0.48
N PRO A 436 -23.38 18.17 -0.99
CA PRO A 436 -22.04 18.70 -1.09
C PRO A 436 -21.47 19.01 0.30
N LEU A 437 -20.14 18.99 0.37
CA LEU A 437 -19.39 19.44 1.52
C LEU A 437 -19.01 20.91 1.30
N ARG A 438 -19.57 21.79 2.12
CA ARG A 438 -19.40 23.25 1.96
C ARG A 438 -17.95 23.73 2.01
N SER A 439 -17.13 23.09 2.82
CA SER A 439 -15.75 23.50 3.06
C SER A 439 -14.93 22.31 3.51
N LEU A 440 -13.76 22.14 2.92
CA LEU A 440 -12.77 21.11 3.21
C LEU A 440 -11.39 21.79 3.37
N PRO A 441 -11.06 22.25 4.58
CA PRO A 441 -9.74 22.77 4.91
C PRO A 441 -8.66 21.69 4.83
N TYR A 442 -7.40 22.13 4.76
CA TYR A 442 -6.23 21.26 4.85
C TYR A 442 -6.30 20.30 6.05
N ASP A 443 -5.97 19.03 5.78
CA ASP A 443 -5.81 17.93 6.73
C ASP A 443 -7.02 17.73 7.68
N THR A 444 -8.20 18.19 7.25
CA THR A 444 -9.45 18.04 7.99
C THR A 444 -10.37 17.10 7.21
N PRO A 445 -10.66 15.89 7.71
CA PRO A 445 -11.55 14.97 7.02
C PRO A 445 -12.97 15.55 6.90
N GLY A 446 -13.53 15.47 5.70
CA GLY A 446 -14.90 15.84 5.38
C GLY A 446 -15.64 14.73 4.63
N GLN A 447 -16.94 14.90 4.46
CA GLN A 447 -17.80 13.91 3.83
C GLN A 447 -18.79 14.55 2.87
N THR A 448 -18.88 13.98 1.67
CA THR A 448 -19.89 14.31 0.66
C THR A 448 -20.63 13.03 0.27
N PHE A 449 -21.87 13.17 -0.21
CA PHE A 449 -22.74 12.02 -0.44
C PHE A 449 -23.47 12.12 -1.78
N VAL A 450 -23.64 10.98 -2.44
CA VAL A 450 -24.50 10.85 -3.63
C VAL A 450 -25.40 9.64 -3.43
N ALA A 451 -26.70 9.80 -3.66
CA ALA A 451 -27.72 8.79 -3.44
C ALA A 451 -28.44 8.45 -4.74
N PHE A 452 -28.63 7.16 -4.97
CA PHE A 452 -29.32 6.61 -6.13
C PHE A 452 -30.53 5.80 -5.70
N GLN A 453 -31.63 5.95 -6.43
CA GLN A 453 -32.76 5.03 -6.40
C GLN A 453 -32.51 3.87 -7.35
N LYS A 454 -32.89 2.67 -6.91
CA LYS A 454 -32.82 1.41 -7.66
C LYS A 454 -34.15 0.64 -7.48
N PRO A 455 -34.43 -0.41 -8.26
CA PRO A 455 -35.55 -1.31 -8.01
C PRO A 455 -35.53 -1.90 -6.58
N GLU A 456 -36.68 -1.90 -5.91
CA GLU A 456 -36.83 -2.42 -4.54
C GLU A 456 -36.76 -3.95 -4.54
N GLY A 457 -36.08 -4.55 -3.54
CA GLY A 457 -35.99 -6.01 -3.39
C GLY A 457 -35.14 -6.76 -4.41
N VAL A 458 -34.61 -6.09 -5.45
CA VAL A 458 -33.78 -6.71 -6.49
C VAL A 458 -32.34 -6.15 -6.42
N PRO A 459 -31.30 -6.99 -6.58
CA PRO A 459 -29.92 -6.50 -6.69
C PRO A 459 -29.69 -5.86 -8.05
N ALA A 460 -29.56 -4.53 -8.08
CA ALA A 460 -29.04 -3.84 -9.26
C ALA A 460 -27.51 -3.81 -9.20
N VAL A 461 -26.85 -4.03 -10.33
CA VAL A 461 -25.38 -3.97 -10.44
C VAL A 461 -24.99 -2.92 -11.48
N GLY A 462 -23.79 -2.35 -11.34
CA GLY A 462 -23.34 -1.33 -12.27
C GLY A 462 -22.01 -0.74 -11.86
N LYS A 463 -21.39 -0.07 -12.83
CA LYS A 463 -20.13 0.63 -12.68
C LYS A 463 -20.38 2.14 -12.72
N PHE A 464 -19.74 2.86 -11.82
CA PHE A 464 -19.94 4.29 -11.61
C PHE A 464 -18.60 5.02 -11.73
N SER A 465 -18.48 5.93 -12.68
CA SER A 465 -17.29 6.78 -12.81
C SER A 465 -17.42 8.04 -11.98
N ASN A 466 -16.38 8.38 -11.22
CA ASN A 466 -16.46 9.41 -10.19
C ASN A 466 -15.50 10.55 -10.51
N ASN A 467 -15.97 11.79 -10.39
CA ASN A 467 -15.15 12.97 -10.56
C ASN A 467 -15.43 13.96 -9.43
N LEU A 468 -14.41 14.26 -8.63
CA LEU A 468 -14.49 15.19 -7.52
C LEU A 468 -14.43 16.63 -8.06
N ARG A 469 -15.51 17.38 -7.88
CA ARG A 469 -15.63 18.79 -8.28
C ARG A 469 -15.66 19.69 -7.06
N PHE A 470 -14.92 20.79 -7.10
CA PHE A 470 -14.86 21.75 -6.01
C PHE A 470 -14.41 23.12 -6.51
N ILE A 471 -14.54 24.12 -5.64
CA ILE A 471 -13.97 25.45 -5.83
C ILE A 471 -12.70 25.52 -5.00
N VAL A 472 -11.54 25.66 -5.63
CA VAL A 472 -10.27 25.87 -4.92
C VAL A 472 -10.06 27.35 -4.63
N LYS A 473 -9.68 27.65 -3.39
CA LYS A 473 -9.23 28.97 -2.96
C LYS A 473 -7.83 28.87 -2.39
N GLU A 474 -6.97 29.79 -2.77
CA GLU A 474 -5.63 29.89 -2.21
C GLU A 474 -5.69 30.44 -0.78
N VAL A 475 -5.01 29.74 0.13
CA VAL A 475 -4.87 30.10 1.53
C VAL A 475 -3.40 30.34 1.83
N ASP A 476 -3.10 31.42 2.53
CA ASP A 476 -1.77 31.61 3.10
C ASP A 476 -1.58 30.62 4.26
N PRO A 477 -0.68 29.62 4.14
CA PRO A 477 -0.50 28.58 5.15
C PRO A 477 -0.05 29.11 6.52
N SER A 478 0.52 30.33 6.56
CA SER A 478 1.05 30.94 7.78
C SER A 478 -0.02 31.70 8.58
N THR A 479 -1.02 32.28 7.90
CA THR A 479 -2.10 33.05 8.52
C THR A 479 -3.43 32.30 8.56
N GLY A 480 -3.59 31.31 7.68
CA GLY A 480 -4.86 30.61 7.45
C GLY A 480 -5.92 31.47 6.76
N GLU A 481 -5.54 32.65 6.27
CA GLU A 481 -6.44 33.57 5.56
C GLU A 481 -6.49 33.23 4.07
N VAL A 482 -7.70 33.30 3.52
CA VAL A 482 -7.94 33.15 2.08
C VAL A 482 -7.39 34.38 1.36
N VAL A 483 -6.46 34.16 0.43
CA VAL A 483 -5.74 35.23 -0.30
C VAL A 483 -6.65 35.87 -1.36
N GLU A 484 -7.47 35.06 -2.03
CA GLU A 484 -8.42 35.50 -3.05
C GLU A 484 -9.83 34.98 -2.74
N GLU A 485 -10.82 35.89 -2.62
CA GLU A 485 -12.22 35.50 -2.32
C GLU A 485 -12.89 34.76 -3.49
N ASP A 486 -12.47 35.05 -4.72
CA ASP A 486 -12.95 34.40 -5.94
C ASP A 486 -12.14 33.11 -6.18
N GLY A 487 -12.73 31.95 -5.91
CA GLY A 487 -12.08 30.66 -6.17
C GLY A 487 -12.23 30.18 -7.62
N MET A 488 -11.46 29.15 -7.99
CA MET A 488 -11.53 28.50 -9.31
C MET A 488 -12.24 27.15 -9.22
N GLU A 489 -13.14 26.85 -10.15
CA GLU A 489 -13.75 25.51 -10.25
C GLU A 489 -12.73 24.52 -10.84
N GLU A 490 -12.53 23.40 -10.16
CA GLU A 490 -11.68 22.30 -10.60
C GLU A 490 -12.42 20.95 -10.53
N ASP A 491 -11.98 20.03 -11.38
CA ASP A 491 -12.45 18.65 -11.49
C ASP A 491 -11.24 17.72 -11.29
N TYR A 492 -11.37 16.72 -10.41
CA TYR A 492 -10.34 15.73 -10.11
C TYR A 492 -10.88 14.32 -10.32
N GLN A 493 -10.27 13.57 -11.23
CA GLN A 493 -10.74 12.23 -11.58
C GLN A 493 -10.45 11.24 -10.46
N LEU A 494 -11.46 10.47 -10.06
CA LEU A 494 -11.35 9.39 -9.08
C LEU A 494 -11.47 8.03 -9.76
N GLU A 495 -11.07 6.97 -9.06
CA GLU A 495 -11.31 5.59 -9.49
C GLU A 495 -12.80 5.27 -9.60
N ASP A 496 -13.12 4.27 -10.43
CA ASP A 496 -14.49 3.81 -10.62
C ASP A 496 -14.97 2.99 -9.41
N VAL A 497 -16.28 3.05 -9.16
CA VAL A 497 -16.95 2.29 -8.09
C VAL A 497 -17.88 1.27 -8.69
N ASP A 498 -17.71 0.01 -8.31
CA ASP A 498 -18.61 -1.06 -8.70
C ASP A 498 -19.62 -1.37 -7.59
N VAL A 499 -20.89 -1.48 -7.97
CA VAL A 499 -21.94 -2.09 -7.16
C VAL A 499 -22.17 -3.50 -7.68
N VAL A 500 -21.92 -4.48 -6.82
CA VAL A 500 -21.93 -5.91 -7.19
C VAL A 500 -22.97 -6.68 -6.36
N ALA A 501 -23.35 -7.86 -6.84
CA ALA A 501 -24.32 -8.72 -6.15
C ALA A 501 -23.98 -9.00 -4.67
N ALA A 502 -22.69 -9.14 -4.35
CA ALA A 502 -22.21 -9.36 -2.98
C ALA A 502 -22.50 -8.19 -2.01
N ASP A 503 -22.76 -6.98 -2.52
CA ASP A 503 -23.17 -5.84 -1.69
C ASP A 503 -24.55 -6.05 -1.06
N TYR A 504 -25.42 -6.83 -1.72
CA TYR A 504 -26.77 -7.17 -1.27
C TYR A 504 -26.83 -8.41 -0.36
N MET A 505 -25.67 -8.93 0.06
CA MET A 505 -25.56 -10.11 0.92
C MET A 505 -24.91 -9.79 2.26
N LEU A 506 -25.56 -10.19 3.36
CA LEU A 506 -24.96 -10.21 4.69
C LEU A 506 -24.34 -11.58 4.97
N ARG A 507 -23.09 -11.57 5.43
CA ARG A 507 -22.35 -12.76 5.88
C ARG A 507 -22.84 -13.15 7.27
N VAL A 508 -23.75 -14.11 7.35
CA VAL A 508 -24.32 -14.59 8.62
C VAL A 508 -24.11 -16.08 8.73
N GLY A 509 -23.25 -16.49 9.66
CA GLY A 509 -22.95 -17.91 9.89
C GLY A 509 -24.08 -18.64 10.62
N VAL A 510 -24.25 -19.92 10.29
CA VAL A 510 -25.13 -20.84 11.00
C VAL A 510 -24.31 -21.83 11.84
N SER A 511 -24.78 -22.13 13.06
CA SER A 511 -24.07 -23.03 13.99
C SER A 511 -24.16 -24.51 13.59
N ASN A 512 -25.20 -24.89 12.86
CA ASN A 512 -25.39 -26.22 12.30
C ASN A 512 -26.09 -26.07 10.95
N PHE A 513 -25.34 -26.21 9.86
CA PHE A 513 -25.85 -25.97 8.52
C PHE A 513 -26.98 -26.93 8.16
N ARG A 514 -26.83 -28.22 8.52
CA ARG A 514 -27.84 -29.24 8.24
C ARG A 514 -29.19 -28.90 8.87
N ASN A 515 -29.22 -28.51 10.14
CA ASN A 515 -30.46 -28.14 10.80
C ASN A 515 -31.09 -26.89 10.18
N ALA A 516 -30.29 -25.89 9.83
CA ALA A 516 -30.77 -24.69 9.14
C ALA A 516 -31.35 -25.02 7.75
N TRP A 517 -30.67 -25.89 6.99
CA TRP A 517 -31.08 -26.37 5.68
C TRP A 517 -32.43 -27.10 5.72
N GLU A 518 -32.61 -28.01 6.68
CA GLU A 518 -33.89 -28.71 6.87
C GLU A 518 -34.99 -27.78 7.40
N SER A 519 -34.62 -26.76 8.19
CA SER A 519 -35.58 -25.81 8.75
C SER A 519 -36.18 -24.86 7.70
N ILE A 520 -35.44 -24.50 6.65
CA ILE A 520 -35.98 -23.70 5.54
C ILE A 520 -36.95 -24.54 4.69
N GLY A 521 -36.73 -25.85 4.60
CA GLY A 521 -37.54 -26.74 3.77
C GLY A 521 -37.13 -26.72 2.30
N ALA A 522 -37.80 -27.53 1.47
CA ALA A 522 -37.46 -27.69 0.05
C ALA A 522 -38.41 -26.93 -0.90
N ASP A 523 -39.33 -26.12 -0.35
CA ASP A 523 -40.41 -25.50 -1.12
C ASP A 523 -39.88 -24.56 -2.21
N PHE A 524 -38.79 -23.84 -1.92
CA PHE A 524 -38.09 -22.94 -2.85
C PHE A 524 -36.64 -23.39 -3.10
N GLU A 525 -36.41 -24.71 -3.10
CA GLU A 525 -35.10 -25.27 -3.48
C GLU A 525 -34.91 -25.21 -5.00
N LYS A 526 -33.83 -24.57 -5.44
CA LYS A 526 -33.38 -24.59 -6.82
C LYS A 526 -32.02 -25.27 -6.94
N VAL A 527 -31.86 -26.10 -7.96
CA VAL A 527 -30.64 -26.87 -8.19
C VAL A 527 -30.28 -26.84 -9.66
N ASP A 528 -29.04 -26.48 -9.96
CA ASP A 528 -28.52 -26.42 -11.34
C ASP A 528 -27.00 -26.70 -11.38
N GLU A 529 -26.48 -26.94 -12.58
CA GLU A 529 -25.06 -27.25 -12.83
C GLU A 529 -24.42 -26.20 -13.75
N TYR A 530 -23.28 -25.67 -13.31
CA TYR A 530 -22.54 -24.61 -13.98
C TYR A 530 -21.12 -25.06 -14.31
N GLY A 531 -20.64 -24.71 -15.50
CA GLY A 531 -19.23 -24.84 -15.85
C GLY A 531 -18.48 -23.57 -15.48
N LEU A 532 -17.50 -23.65 -14.57
CA LEU A 532 -16.68 -22.51 -14.14
C LEU A 532 -15.41 -22.34 -14.99
N GLY A 533 -15.28 -23.15 -16.04
CA GLY A 533 -14.13 -23.17 -16.94
C GLY A 533 -12.87 -23.81 -16.33
N PRO A 534 -11.72 -23.64 -17.00
CA PRO A 534 -10.45 -24.16 -16.53
C PRO A 534 -9.96 -23.36 -15.30
N ARG A 535 -9.62 -24.07 -14.22
CA ARG A 535 -9.05 -23.48 -12.99
C ARG A 535 -7.80 -24.22 -12.55
N GLU A 536 -6.90 -23.54 -11.84
CA GLU A 536 -5.68 -24.18 -11.36
C GLU A 536 -5.96 -25.16 -10.22
N SER A 537 -6.98 -24.87 -9.41
CA SER A 537 -7.39 -25.69 -8.28
C SER A 537 -8.86 -25.50 -7.91
N LEU A 538 -9.43 -26.49 -7.20
CA LEU A 538 -10.76 -26.32 -6.58
C LEU A 538 -10.79 -25.21 -5.52
N THR A 539 -9.64 -24.89 -4.89
CA THR A 539 -9.54 -23.79 -3.93
C THR A 539 -9.82 -22.45 -4.58
N GLU A 540 -9.27 -22.22 -5.78
CA GLU A 540 -9.52 -21.02 -6.57
C GLU A 540 -11.01 -20.89 -6.90
N ALA A 541 -11.63 -21.97 -7.41
CA ALA A 541 -13.05 -21.99 -7.75
C ALA A 541 -13.96 -21.74 -6.54
N VAL A 542 -13.66 -22.35 -5.39
CA VAL A 542 -14.41 -22.15 -4.14
C VAL A 542 -14.32 -20.69 -3.69
N ASN A 543 -13.12 -20.11 -3.69
CA ASN A 543 -12.91 -18.72 -3.27
C ASN A 543 -13.59 -17.73 -4.23
N ALA A 544 -13.53 -17.97 -5.54
CA ALA A 544 -14.19 -17.14 -6.54
C ALA A 544 -15.71 -17.09 -6.31
N VAL A 545 -16.36 -18.24 -6.08
CA VAL A 545 -17.80 -18.31 -5.84
C VAL A 545 -18.18 -17.70 -4.48
N ILE A 546 -17.36 -17.88 -3.44
CA ILE A 546 -17.57 -17.23 -2.13
C ILE A 546 -17.54 -15.71 -2.28
N SER A 547 -16.58 -15.17 -3.04
CA SER A 547 -16.46 -13.73 -3.29
C SER A 547 -17.61 -13.20 -4.13
N LEU A 548 -17.98 -13.91 -5.20
CA LEU A 548 -19.10 -13.56 -6.09
C LEU A 548 -20.42 -13.46 -5.32
N LEU A 549 -20.72 -14.46 -4.48
CA LEU A 549 -21.97 -14.51 -3.71
C LEU A 549 -21.94 -13.64 -2.45
N GLY A 550 -20.75 -13.30 -1.95
CA GLY A 550 -20.61 -12.51 -0.72
C GLY A 550 -21.13 -13.20 0.55
N MET A 551 -21.24 -14.53 0.56
CA MET A 551 -21.84 -15.31 1.65
C MET A 551 -20.81 -15.79 2.68
N GLN A 552 -21.27 -16.22 3.86
CA GLN A 552 -20.45 -16.75 4.93
C GLN A 552 -20.21 -18.27 4.74
N PRO A 553 -18.95 -18.72 4.60
CA PRO A 553 -18.63 -20.14 4.64
C PRO A 553 -18.94 -20.76 6.01
N CYS A 554 -19.46 -21.97 5.98
CA CYS A 554 -19.88 -22.72 7.15
C CYS A 554 -18.98 -23.93 7.39
N GLU A 555 -18.80 -24.27 8.66
CA GLU A 555 -18.21 -25.55 9.10
C GLU A 555 -16.80 -25.84 8.53
N GLY A 556 -16.04 -24.79 8.17
CA GLY A 556 -14.68 -24.91 7.61
C GLY A 556 -14.64 -25.43 6.16
N THR A 557 -15.79 -25.40 5.47
CA THR A 557 -15.92 -25.94 4.11
C THR A 557 -15.34 -25.03 3.03
N GLU A 558 -14.83 -23.85 3.38
CA GLU A 558 -13.95 -23.03 2.53
C GLU A 558 -12.56 -23.66 2.34
N VAL A 559 -12.13 -24.51 3.27
CA VAL A 559 -10.81 -25.16 3.21
C VAL A 559 -10.89 -26.42 2.35
N VAL A 560 -10.41 -26.31 1.11
CA VAL A 560 -10.35 -27.44 0.19
C VAL A 560 -9.14 -28.34 0.52
N PRO A 561 -9.33 -29.66 0.72
CA PRO A 561 -8.20 -30.57 0.92
C PRO A 561 -7.31 -30.67 -0.33
N ASN A 562 -6.00 -30.77 -0.14
CA ASN A 562 -5.02 -30.84 -1.24
C ASN A 562 -5.30 -31.98 -2.24
N ASN A 563 -5.22 -31.69 -3.54
CA ASN A 563 -5.46 -32.62 -4.65
C ASN A 563 -6.87 -33.23 -4.71
N SER A 564 -7.86 -32.59 -4.09
CA SER A 564 -9.25 -33.03 -4.21
C SER A 564 -9.76 -32.88 -5.64
N ARG A 565 -10.42 -33.92 -6.16
CA ARG A 565 -11.13 -33.87 -7.46
C ARG A 565 -12.60 -33.52 -7.30
N SER A 566 -13.09 -33.49 -6.07
CA SER A 566 -14.42 -33.00 -5.72
C SER A 566 -14.39 -32.37 -4.34
N HIS A 567 -15.22 -31.36 -4.13
CA HIS A 567 -15.32 -30.65 -2.86
C HIS A 567 -16.74 -30.15 -2.64
N THR A 568 -17.19 -30.06 -1.39
CA THR A 568 -18.48 -29.45 -1.05
C THR A 568 -18.24 -28.23 -0.19
N CYS A 569 -18.80 -27.09 -0.60
CA CYS A 569 -18.76 -25.84 0.15
C CYS A 569 -20.18 -25.47 0.58
N LEU A 570 -20.34 -25.04 1.83
CA LEU A 570 -21.61 -24.67 2.43
C LEU A 570 -21.58 -23.20 2.79
N LEU A 571 -22.49 -22.42 2.22
CA LEU A 571 -22.55 -20.98 2.42
C LEU A 571 -23.88 -20.56 3.03
N SER A 572 -23.85 -19.59 3.91
CA SER A 572 -25.04 -19.02 4.54
C SER A 572 -25.01 -17.49 4.48
N GLY A 573 -26.18 -16.89 4.34
CA GLY A 573 -26.31 -15.45 4.28
C GLY A 573 -27.73 -14.99 4.48
N VAL A 574 -27.86 -13.68 4.60
CA VAL A 574 -29.15 -12.98 4.58
C VAL A 574 -29.11 -12.03 3.39
N PHE A 575 -30.01 -12.24 2.45
CA PHE A 575 -30.16 -11.40 1.27
C PHE A 575 -30.91 -10.11 1.62
N ILE A 576 -30.86 -9.12 0.73
CA ILE A 576 -31.64 -7.90 0.88
C ILE A 576 -33.13 -8.21 1.06
N GLY A 577 -33.84 -7.41 1.86
CA GLY A 577 -35.18 -7.74 2.38
C GLY A 577 -35.17 -8.62 3.64
N GLY A 578 -34.00 -9.06 4.12
CA GLY A 578 -33.88 -9.85 5.35
C GLY A 578 -34.15 -11.34 5.16
N LEU A 579 -34.16 -11.82 3.91
CA LEU A 579 -34.50 -13.18 3.53
C LEU A 579 -33.29 -14.10 3.72
N LYS A 580 -33.47 -15.19 4.48
CA LYS A 580 -32.38 -16.15 4.70
C LYS A 580 -32.15 -16.97 3.44
N VAL A 581 -30.88 -17.15 3.11
CA VAL A 581 -30.46 -18.01 2.02
C VAL A 581 -29.33 -18.94 2.46
N LEU A 582 -29.45 -20.19 2.07
CA LEU A 582 -28.44 -21.22 2.26
C LEU A 582 -28.08 -21.78 0.90
N VAL A 583 -26.79 -22.03 0.71
CA VAL A 583 -26.24 -22.53 -0.55
C VAL A 583 -25.34 -23.73 -0.26
N ARG A 584 -25.54 -24.80 -1.03
CA ARG A 584 -24.66 -25.96 -1.08
C ARG A 584 -24.06 -26.06 -2.46
N LEU A 585 -22.74 -25.94 -2.51
CA LEU A 585 -21.94 -26.03 -3.72
C LEU A 585 -21.24 -27.39 -3.74
N GLN A 586 -21.34 -28.11 -4.85
CA GLN A 586 -20.56 -29.33 -5.08
C GLN A 586 -19.71 -29.15 -6.32
N PHE A 587 -18.41 -29.05 -6.11
CA PHE A 587 -17.44 -28.89 -7.18
C PHE A 587 -16.91 -30.24 -7.63
N GLY A 588 -16.67 -30.37 -8.93
CA GLY A 588 -15.97 -31.48 -9.57
C GLY A 588 -14.89 -30.93 -10.51
N LEU A 589 -13.70 -31.50 -10.43
CA LEU A 589 -12.57 -31.20 -11.32
C LEU A 589 -12.29 -32.42 -12.18
N ASP A 590 -12.37 -32.25 -13.50
CA ASP A 590 -12.16 -33.34 -14.44
C ASP A 590 -10.65 -33.61 -14.71
N SER A 591 -10.33 -34.41 -15.73
CA SER A 591 -8.94 -34.65 -16.16
C SER A 591 -8.34 -33.51 -16.99
N SER A 592 -9.19 -32.66 -17.58
CA SER A 592 -8.85 -31.51 -18.41
C SER A 592 -8.57 -30.24 -17.59
N ARG A 593 -8.80 -30.28 -16.27
CA ARG A 593 -8.83 -29.15 -15.33
C ARG A 593 -10.04 -28.23 -15.49
N GLU A 594 -11.09 -28.69 -16.15
CA GLU A 594 -12.38 -28.02 -16.16
C GLU A 594 -13.09 -28.24 -14.82
N VAL A 595 -13.59 -27.16 -14.23
CA VAL A 595 -14.38 -27.21 -13.00
C VAL A 595 -15.85 -27.12 -13.34
N ALA A 596 -16.60 -28.15 -12.94
CA ALA A 596 -18.04 -28.11 -12.88
C ALA A 596 -18.51 -27.88 -11.44
N MET A 597 -19.59 -27.16 -11.27
CA MET A 597 -20.19 -26.85 -9.98
C MET A 597 -21.68 -27.12 -10.02
N LYS A 598 -22.15 -27.99 -9.13
CA LYS A 598 -23.56 -28.11 -8.82
C LYS A 598 -23.92 -27.14 -7.72
N LEU A 599 -24.81 -26.20 -8.02
CA LEU A 599 -25.35 -25.21 -7.09
C LEU A 599 -26.73 -25.67 -6.63
N ALA A 600 -26.92 -25.76 -5.31
CA ALA A 600 -28.23 -25.93 -4.70
C ALA A 600 -28.50 -24.75 -3.75
N VAL A 601 -29.59 -24.03 -3.97
CA VAL A 601 -29.99 -22.86 -3.18
C VAL A 601 -31.31 -23.16 -2.49
N ARG A 602 -31.41 -22.82 -1.20
CA ARG A 602 -32.66 -22.76 -0.45
C ARG A 602 -32.82 -21.40 0.17
N SER A 603 -34.01 -20.84 0.06
CA SER A 603 -34.36 -19.57 0.68
C SER A 603 -35.83 -19.57 1.12
N GLU A 604 -36.23 -18.51 1.81
CA GLU A 604 -37.62 -18.28 2.23
C GLU A 604 -38.51 -17.74 1.09
N ASP A 605 -37.94 -17.47 -0.10
CA ASP A 605 -38.65 -16.88 -1.25
C ASP A 605 -38.08 -17.40 -2.60
N GLU A 606 -38.94 -17.90 -3.48
CA GLU A 606 -38.55 -18.43 -4.80
C GLU A 606 -37.71 -17.43 -5.63
N ALA A 607 -38.04 -16.14 -5.60
CA ALA A 607 -37.33 -15.12 -6.36
C ALA A 607 -35.88 -14.98 -5.90
N VAL A 608 -35.60 -15.11 -4.60
CA VAL A 608 -34.22 -15.06 -4.09
C VAL A 608 -33.42 -16.26 -4.57
N SER A 609 -34.02 -17.46 -4.56
CA SER A 609 -33.36 -18.64 -5.12
C SER A 609 -33.04 -18.46 -6.60
N ASP A 610 -33.96 -17.89 -7.37
CA ASP A 610 -33.74 -17.57 -8.80
C ASP A 610 -32.62 -16.56 -9.00
N THR A 611 -32.62 -15.45 -8.26
CA THR A 611 -31.60 -14.40 -8.35
C THR A 611 -30.20 -14.92 -8.01
N ILE A 612 -30.05 -15.80 -7.01
CA ILE A 612 -28.73 -16.40 -6.70
C ILE A 612 -28.22 -17.26 -7.86
N HIS A 613 -29.11 -17.98 -8.54
CA HIS A 613 -28.78 -18.73 -9.74
C HIS A 613 -28.40 -17.82 -10.91
N GLU A 614 -29.08 -16.67 -11.07
CA GLU A 614 -28.75 -15.66 -12.08
C GLU A 614 -27.39 -15.03 -11.84
N ILE A 615 -27.07 -14.65 -10.60
CA ILE A 615 -25.76 -14.09 -10.21
C ILE A 615 -24.62 -15.04 -10.61
N VAL A 616 -24.79 -16.34 -10.38
CA VAL A 616 -23.80 -17.36 -10.76
C VAL A 616 -23.75 -17.61 -12.27
N ALA A 617 -24.86 -17.38 -12.99
CA ALA A 617 -24.88 -17.51 -14.44
C ALA A 617 -24.23 -16.32 -15.15
N SER A 618 -24.30 -15.13 -14.57
CA SER A 618 -23.78 -13.88 -15.14
C SER A 618 -22.34 -13.55 -14.75
N GLY A 619 -21.85 -14.09 -13.62
CA GLY A 619 -20.50 -13.87 -13.09
C GLY A 619 -19.53 -14.97 -13.47
#